data_AF-A0A3D8VAZ0-F1
#
_entry.id   AF-A0A3D8VAZ0-F1
#
_cell.length_a   1.000
_cell.length_b   1.000
_cell.length_c   1.000
_cell.angle_alpha   90.00
_cell.angle_beta   90.00
_cell.angle_gamma   90.00
#
_symmetry.space_group_name_H-M   'P 1'
#
loop_
_entity.id
_entity.type
_entity.pdbx_description
1 polymer ?
#
loop_
_entity_poly.entity_id
_entity_poly.type
_entity_poly.pdbx_seq_one_letter_code
_entity_poly.pdbx_strand_id
1 'polypeptide(L)'
;MLSLLPAHRSVASIARYAEQVYVDRYASLDERFAYKRRPQDSRFAAKTDPRHGGIYVGQSPRFVGVYAQRIISHAGVLEFWYRIATDRGTPGPIFECRMLRLPVPGV
;
A
#
# COMPACT_ATOMS: atom_id res chain seq x y z
N MET A 1 6.34 9.20 -2.13
CA MET A 1 7.45 8.21 -2.11
C MET A 1 6.91 6.90 -2.66
N LEU A 2 7.57 6.36 -3.68
CA LEU A 2 7.22 5.06 -4.27
C LEU A 2 8.20 4.02 -3.75
N SER A 3 7.72 2.81 -3.42
CA SER A 3 8.57 1.72 -2.94
C SER A 3 8.05 0.40 -3.50
N LEU A 4 8.97 -0.45 -3.95
CA LEU A 4 8.67 -1.80 -4.43
C LEU A 4 9.03 -2.79 -3.33
N LEU A 5 8.06 -3.62 -2.94
CA LEU A 5 8.24 -4.62 -1.90
C LEU A 5 8.19 -6.04 -2.48
N PRO A 6 8.95 -7.00 -1.94
CA PRO A 6 9.00 -8.35 -2.51
C PRO A 6 7.65 -9.07 -2.44
N ALA A 7 7.28 -9.75 -3.53
CA ALA A 7 6.00 -10.47 -3.65
C ALA A 7 5.88 -11.71 -2.76
N HIS A 8 7.00 -12.29 -2.29
CA HIS A 8 6.99 -13.47 -1.42
C HIS A 8 6.63 -13.15 0.05
N ARG A 9 6.56 -11.87 0.41
CA ARG A 9 6.15 -11.45 1.75
C ARG A 9 4.63 -11.54 1.86
N SER A 10 4.13 -12.02 3.00
CA SER A 10 2.69 -12.04 3.25
C SER A 10 2.12 -10.62 3.28
N VAL A 11 0.86 -10.47 2.87
CA VAL A 11 0.13 -9.19 2.92
C VAL A 11 0.19 -8.58 4.32
N ALA A 12 0.04 -9.40 5.37
CA ALA A 12 0.16 -8.97 6.75
C ALA A 12 1.55 -8.41 7.10
N SER A 13 2.62 -9.02 6.59
CA SER A 13 3.98 -8.51 6.77
C SER A 13 4.19 -7.17 6.08
N ILE A 14 3.69 -7.02 4.86
CA ILE A 14 3.76 -5.76 4.09
C ILE A 14 2.95 -4.67 4.79
N ALA A 15 1.76 -4.99 5.29
CA ALA A 15 0.89 -4.07 6.00
C ALA A 15 1.57 -3.51 7.27
N ARG A 16 2.16 -4.39 8.10
CA ARG A 16 2.92 -3.96 9.30
C ARG A 16 4.12 -3.09 8.96
N TYR A 17 4.84 -3.43 7.88
CA TYR A 17 5.96 -2.60 7.43
C TYR A 17 5.50 -1.21 6.99
N ALA A 18 4.43 -1.14 6.18
CA ALA A 18 3.87 0.14 5.73
C ALA A 18 3.36 1.00 6.90
N GLU A 19 2.77 0.36 7.91
CA GLU A 19 2.34 0.99 9.15
C GLU A 19 3.50 1.59 9.94
N GLN A 20 4.56 0.82 10.17
CA GLN A 20 5.77 1.29 10.85
C GLN A 20 6.37 2.51 10.14
N VAL A 21 6.55 2.43 8.81
CA VAL A 21 7.09 3.55 8.01
C VAL A 21 6.19 4.79 8.09
N TYR A 22 4.87 4.60 8.10
CA TYR A 22 3.92 5.70 8.25
C TYR A 22 4.06 6.38 9.62
N VAL A 23 4.11 5.59 10.70
CA VAL A 23 4.30 6.07 12.07
C VAL A 23 5.61 6.84 12.20
N ASP A 24 6.70 6.27 11.70
CA ASP A 24 8.03 6.88 11.79
C ASP A 24 8.15 8.20 11.03
N ARG A 25 7.31 8.42 10.01
CA ARG A 25 7.31 9.65 9.23
C ARG A 25 6.30 10.70 9.70
N TYR A 26 5.11 10.30 10.12
CA TYR A 26 4.00 11.23 10.35
C TYR A 26 3.46 11.27 11.77
N ALA A 27 3.73 10.27 12.60
CA ALA A 27 3.25 10.27 13.97
C ALA A 27 4.09 11.22 14.85
N SER A 28 3.44 11.90 15.79
CA SER A 28 4.11 12.65 16.85
C SER A 28 4.89 11.71 17.78
N LEU A 29 5.78 12.25 18.63
CA LEU A 29 6.54 11.43 19.57
C LEU A 29 5.63 10.61 20.49
N ASP A 30 4.59 11.22 21.07
CA ASP A 30 3.64 10.53 21.94
C ASP A 30 2.90 9.41 21.21
N GLU A 31 2.51 9.66 19.96
CA GLU A 31 1.83 8.69 19.11
C GLU A 31 2.74 7.51 18.74
N ARG A 32 4.05 7.75 18.55
CA ARG A 32 5.03 6.67 18.35
C ARG A 32 5.17 5.81 19.60
N PHE A 33 5.19 6.41 20.80
CA PHE A 33 5.23 5.66 22.06
C PHE A 33 3.94 4.86 22.26
N ALA A 34 2.78 5.46 21.99
CA ALA A 34 1.49 4.77 22.05
C ALA A 34 1.46 3.58 21.07
N TYR A 35 1.92 3.79 19.84
CA TYR A 35 2.03 2.75 18.83
C TYR A 35 2.90 1.58 19.30
N LYS A 36 4.10 1.85 19.83
CA LYS A 36 5.00 0.81 20.35
C LYS A 36 4.39 -0.02 21.49
N ARG A 37 3.53 0.59 22.31
CA ARG A 37 2.84 -0.12 23.40
C ARG A 37 1.70 -0.99 22.91
N ARG A 38 0.90 -0.48 21.95
CA ARG A 38 -0.26 -1.19 21.39
C ARG A 38 -0.39 -0.90 19.89
N PRO A 39 0.29 -1.66 19.03
CA PRO A 39 0.25 -1.42 17.59
C PRO A 39 -1.15 -1.64 16.98
N GLN A 40 -1.87 -2.65 17.48
CA GLN A 40 -3.13 -3.11 16.91
C GLN A 40 -4.30 -2.15 17.12
N ASP A 41 -4.25 -1.35 18.19
CA ASP A 41 -5.28 -0.34 18.52
C ASP A 41 -4.93 1.05 17.96
N SER A 42 -3.89 1.13 17.13
CA SER A 42 -3.45 2.41 16.61
C SER A 42 -4.39 2.96 15.55
N ARG A 43 -4.62 4.27 15.58
CA ARG A 43 -5.27 4.98 14.47
C ARG A 43 -4.53 4.83 13.13
N PHE A 44 -3.28 4.36 13.17
CA PHE A 44 -2.45 4.08 12.00
C PHE A 44 -2.60 2.65 11.47
N ALA A 45 -3.43 1.82 12.12
CA ALA A 45 -3.61 0.42 11.78
C ALA A 45 -3.89 0.22 10.27
N ALA A 46 -3.07 -0.62 9.64
CA ALA A 46 -3.22 -0.94 8.24
C ALA A 46 -4.55 -1.67 7.98
N LYS A 47 -5.30 -1.19 6.99
CA LYS A 47 -6.54 -1.83 6.52
C LYS A 47 -6.26 -2.56 5.21
N THR A 48 -6.49 -3.87 5.20
CA THR A 48 -6.41 -4.69 4.00
C THR A 48 -7.81 -4.87 3.41
N ASP A 49 -7.96 -4.57 2.13
CA ASP A 49 -9.19 -4.84 1.40
C ASP A 49 -9.22 -6.32 0.98
N PRO A 50 -10.13 -7.15 1.53
CA PRO A 50 -10.17 -8.57 1.22
C PRO A 50 -10.61 -8.87 -0.21
N ARG A 51 -11.28 -7.92 -0.89
CA ARG A 51 -11.72 -8.07 -2.28
C ARG A 51 -10.61 -7.70 -3.24
N HIS A 52 -9.90 -6.60 -2.98
CA HIS A 52 -8.92 -6.04 -3.93
C HIS A 52 -7.46 -6.28 -3.58
N GLY A 53 -7.18 -6.83 -2.40
CA GLY A 53 -5.81 -7.04 -1.91
C GLY A 53 -5.03 -5.75 -1.66
N GLY A 54 -5.73 -4.59 -1.68
CA GLY A 54 -5.14 -3.29 -1.41
C GLY A 54 -4.83 -3.12 0.08
N ILE A 55 -3.71 -2.49 0.38
CA ILE A 55 -3.30 -2.13 1.75
C ILE A 55 -3.43 -0.62 1.88
N TYR A 56 -4.06 -0.17 2.95
CA TYR A 56 -4.28 1.25 3.21
C TYR A 56 -3.81 1.60 4.61
N VAL A 57 -2.94 2.61 4.72
CA VAL A 57 -2.38 3.04 6.01
C VAL A 57 -2.55 4.55 6.15
N GLY A 58 -2.97 4.96 7.34
CA GLY A 58 -3.21 6.38 7.66
C GLY A 58 -4.50 6.94 7.06
N GLN A 59 -4.74 8.22 7.36
CA GLN A 59 -5.94 8.95 6.92
C GLN A 59 -5.58 10.16 6.05
N SER A 60 -4.57 10.94 6.43
CA SER A 60 -4.03 12.05 5.63
C SER A 60 -2.60 12.41 6.09
N PRO A 61 -1.56 12.24 5.25
CA PRO A 61 -1.59 11.60 3.94
C PRO A 61 -1.99 10.11 4.03
N ARG A 62 -2.38 9.48 2.92
CA ARG A 62 -2.72 8.04 2.90
C ARG A 62 -1.68 7.26 2.13
N PHE A 63 -1.15 6.20 2.73
CA PHE A 63 -0.33 5.22 2.01
C PHE A 63 -1.24 4.15 1.41
N VAL A 64 -1.02 3.86 0.13
CA VAL A 64 -1.77 2.86 -0.62
C VAL A 64 -0.79 1.86 -1.21
N GLY A 65 -0.90 0.61 -0.79
CA GLY A 65 -0.20 -0.53 -1.37
C GLY A 65 -1.15 -1.30 -2.27
N VAL A 66 -0.68 -1.68 -3.46
CA VAL A 66 -1.41 -2.52 -4.40
C VAL A 66 -0.50 -3.64 -4.88
N TYR A 67 -1.09 -4.81 -5.14
CA TYR A 67 -0.35 -5.90 -5.77
C TYR A 67 -0.15 -5.59 -7.25
N ALA A 68 1.12 -5.45 -7.66
CA ALA A 68 1.48 -5.30 -9.06
C ALA A 68 1.60 -6.69 -9.70
N GLN A 69 0.79 -6.96 -10.73
CA GLN A 69 0.83 -8.20 -11.50
C GLN A 69 2.05 -8.30 -12.42
N ARG A 70 2.50 -7.14 -12.90
CA ARG A 70 3.67 -6.99 -13.76
C ARG A 70 4.33 -5.67 -13.45
N ILE A 71 5.65 -5.66 -13.47
CA ILE A 71 6.48 -4.48 -13.33
C ILE A 71 7.53 -4.50 -14.44
N ILE A 72 7.70 -3.38 -15.14
CA ILE A 72 8.77 -3.15 -16.09
C ILE A 72 9.43 -1.82 -15.71
N SER A 73 10.76 -1.82 -15.62
CA SER A 73 11.55 -0.60 -15.43
C SER A 73 12.39 -0.39 -16.68
N HIS A 74 12.25 0.78 -17.32
CA HIS A 74 13.07 1.17 -18.47
C HIS A 74 13.18 2.69 -18.55
N ALA A 75 14.38 3.19 -18.90
CA ALA A 75 14.63 4.60 -19.19
C ALA A 75 14.05 5.61 -18.15
N GLY A 76 14.19 5.33 -16.85
CA GLY A 76 13.69 6.21 -15.79
C GLY A 76 12.17 6.20 -15.61
N VAL A 77 11.47 5.25 -16.23
CA VAL A 77 10.02 5.05 -16.11
C VAL A 77 9.75 3.68 -15.49
N LEU A 78 8.89 3.67 -14.47
CA LEU A 78 8.30 2.45 -13.94
C LEU A 78 6.90 2.27 -14.52
N GLU A 79 6.72 1.18 -15.25
CA GLU A 79 5.44 0.70 -15.72
C GLU A 79 4.98 -0.45 -14.83
N PHE A 80 3.79 -0.34 -14.26
CA PHE A 80 3.22 -1.43 -13.49
C PHE A 80 1.74 -1.63 -13.78
N TRP A 81 1.34 -2.90 -13.74
CA TRP A 81 -0.02 -3.35 -13.97
C TRP A 81 -0.62 -3.79 -12.65
N TYR A 82 -1.80 -3.30 -12.33
CA TYR A 82 -2.50 -3.59 -11.09
C TYR A 82 -3.99 -3.78 -11.36
N ARG A 83 -4.64 -4.58 -10.51
CA ARG A 83 -6.09 -4.76 -10.57
C ARG A 83 -6.78 -3.68 -9.75
N ILE A 84 -7.78 -3.04 -10.33
CA ILE A 84 -8.73 -2.20 -9.61
C ILE A 84 -10.10 -2.83 -9.65
N ALA A 85 -10.89 -2.64 -8.59
CA ALA A 85 -12.34 -2.83 -8.69
C ALA A 85 -12.93 -1.63 -9.44
N THR A 86 -13.70 -1.88 -10.49
CA THR A 86 -14.46 -0.82 -11.15
C THR A 86 -15.94 -0.85 -10.80
N ASP A 87 -16.45 -1.98 -10.30
CA ASP A 87 -17.82 -2.10 -9.83
C ASP A 87 -17.85 -2.67 -8.41
N ARG A 88 -18.74 -2.11 -7.57
CA ARG A 88 -19.05 -2.62 -6.22
C ARG A 88 -20.35 -3.45 -6.19
N GLY A 89 -21.01 -3.63 -7.33
CA GLY A 89 -22.28 -4.32 -7.47
C GLY A 89 -22.23 -5.85 -7.32
N THR A 90 -23.42 -6.44 -7.19
CA THR A 90 -23.69 -7.89 -7.21
C THR A 90 -23.70 -8.36 -8.69
N PRO A 91 -23.03 -9.46 -9.07
CA PRO A 91 -22.69 -10.65 -8.28
C PRO A 91 -21.30 -10.63 -7.61
N GLY A 92 -20.56 -9.51 -7.70
CA GLY A 92 -19.24 -9.37 -7.13
C GLY A 92 -18.44 -8.31 -7.88
N PRO A 93 -17.31 -7.85 -7.33
CA PRO A 93 -16.57 -6.79 -7.96
C PRO A 93 -15.97 -7.25 -9.30
N ILE A 94 -16.19 -6.45 -10.34
CA ILE A 94 -15.50 -6.59 -11.61
C ILE A 94 -14.12 -5.96 -11.45
N PHE A 95 -13.09 -6.72 -11.84
CA PHE A 95 -11.72 -6.24 -11.79
C PHE A 95 -11.22 -5.89 -13.17
N GLU A 96 -10.64 -4.73 -13.29
CA GLU A 96 -9.93 -4.30 -14.48
C GLU A 96 -8.43 -4.23 -14.21
N CYS A 97 -7.65 -4.71 -15.17
CA CYS A 97 -6.22 -4.47 -15.17
C CYS A 97 -5.96 -3.07 -15.70
N ARG A 98 -5.31 -2.24 -14.89
CA ARG A 98 -4.86 -0.90 -15.26
C ARG A 98 -3.34 -0.86 -15.26
N MET A 99 -2.80 -0.05 -16.15
CA MET A 99 -1.37 0.23 -16.24
C MET A 99 -1.14 1.67 -15.80
N LEU A 100 -0.17 1.87 -14.91
CA LEU A 100 0.30 3.20 -14.53
C LEU A 100 1.78 3.33 -14.87
N ARG A 101 2.14 4.51 -15.39
CA ARG A 101 3.51 4.91 -15.67
C ARG A 101 3.90 5.96 -14.66
N LEU A 102 4.95 5.69 -13.89
CA LEU A 102 5.50 6.64 -12.94
C LEU A 102 6.91 7.04 -13.37
N PRO A 103 7.22 8.34 -13.49
CA PRO A 103 8.60 8.77 -13.62
C PRO A 103 9.32 8.45 -12.31
N VAL A 104 10.44 7.75 -12.40
CA VAL A 104 11.31 7.48 -11.26
C VAL A 104 12.52 8.40 -11.40
N PRO A 105 12.67 9.39 -10.51
CA PRO A 105 13.86 10.23 -10.52
C PRO A 105 15.09 9.36 -10.19
N GLY A 106 15.99 9.21 -11.17
CA GLY A 106 17.37 8.74 -11.04
C GLY A 106 17.57 7.39 -10.34
N VAL A 107 17.84 6.35 -11.13
CA VAL A 107 18.92 5.41 -10.74
C VAL A 107 20.24 6.16 -10.90
#